data_AF-A0A9W9YMA1-F1
#
_entry.id   AF-A0A9W9YMA1-F1
#
_cell.length_a   1.000
_cell.length_b   1.000
_cell.length_c   1.000
_cell.angle_alpha   90.00
_cell.angle_beta   90.00
_cell.angle_gamma   90.00
#
_symmetry.space_group_name_H-M   'P 1'
#
loop_
_entity.id
_entity.type
_entity.pdbx_description
1 polymer ?
#
loop_
_entity_poly.entity_id
_entity_poly.type
_entity_poly.pdbx_seq_one_letter_code
_entity_poly.pdbx_strand_id
1 'polypeptide(L)'
;MSSFVESKMANLVNSQGAEYVEYNKRQLSRIYPAGGRVDSSNYNPQNAWNAGCQIVALNYQTDSEPMHVNQGKFRTNGRAGYILKPAILRDPSVKFNPLSKTEIPGVEKVAISIKVMSGQQLPKPAGGTKGEVIDPYVVKDNGFNPVWDETFKKVLLMPELVMIRFAIFDEDVGIVDDFIGQFSLPYTSLRPGYRHIHLLGNKGESLGYASIFVHIEISSSSKNPQATDLHIWRRLRRGSRPPR
;
A
#
# COMPACT_ATOMS: atom_id res chain seq x y z
N MET A 1 -13.40 24.92 3.35
CA MET A 1 -13.55 23.65 2.61
C MET A 1 -13.78 24.00 1.16
N SER A 2 -13.10 23.31 0.25
CA SER A 2 -13.27 23.50 -1.20
C SER A 2 -13.35 22.16 -1.91
N SER A 3 -14.11 22.12 -3.01
CA SER A 3 -14.21 20.94 -3.89
C SER A 3 -13.46 21.19 -5.19
N PHE A 4 -12.67 20.21 -5.63
CA PHE A 4 -11.86 20.29 -6.84
C PHE A 4 -12.09 19.04 -7.70
N VAL A 5 -12.27 19.24 -9.01
CA VAL A 5 -12.17 18.16 -9.98
C VAL A 5 -10.73 17.60 -10.00
N GLU A 6 -10.56 16.31 -10.26
CA GLU A 6 -9.24 15.64 -10.26
C GLU A 6 -8.17 16.36 -11.09
N SER A 7 -8.54 16.97 -12.22
CA SER A 7 -7.61 17.70 -13.10
C SER A 7 -7.12 18.99 -12.47
N LYS A 8 -8.00 19.70 -11.74
CA LYS A 8 -7.61 20.89 -10.98
C LYS A 8 -6.72 20.52 -9.81
N MET A 9 -7.02 19.42 -9.11
CA MET A 9 -6.17 18.88 -8.05
C MET A 9 -4.78 18.53 -8.59
N ALA A 10 -4.69 17.82 -9.72
CA ALA A 10 -3.42 17.48 -10.35
C ALA A 10 -2.62 18.74 -10.72
N ASN A 11 -3.26 19.76 -11.29
CA ASN A 11 -2.62 21.03 -11.61
C ASN A 11 -2.09 21.77 -10.37
N LEU A 12 -2.81 21.73 -9.24
CA LEU A 12 -2.35 22.31 -7.98
C LEU A 12 -1.15 21.54 -7.42
N VAL A 13 -1.18 20.20 -7.47
CA VAL A 13 -0.05 19.37 -7.05
C VAL A 13 1.20 19.66 -7.88
N ASN A 14 1.04 19.82 -9.20
CA ASN A 14 2.15 20.05 -10.12
C ASN A 14 2.73 21.47 -10.04
N SER A 15 1.89 22.50 -9.87
CA SER A 15 2.34 23.90 -9.88
C SER A 15 2.62 24.48 -8.51
N GLN A 16 1.91 24.03 -7.46
CA GLN A 16 1.88 24.63 -6.12
C GLN A 16 1.79 23.54 -5.03
N GLY A 17 2.46 22.40 -5.23
CA GLY A 17 2.29 21.21 -4.40
C GLY A 17 2.55 21.44 -2.91
N ALA A 18 3.56 22.23 -2.55
CA ALA A 18 3.87 22.53 -1.16
C ALA A 18 2.81 23.44 -0.51
N GLU A 19 2.40 24.48 -1.21
CA GLU A 19 1.36 25.40 -0.78
C GLU A 19 0.01 24.68 -0.63
N TYR A 20 -0.27 23.71 -1.51
CA TYR A 20 -1.49 22.91 -1.44
C TYR A 20 -1.49 21.94 -0.26
N VAL A 21 -0.32 21.37 0.10
CA VAL A 21 -0.17 20.61 1.35
C VAL A 21 -0.42 21.51 2.57
N GLU A 22 0.16 22.73 2.60
CA GLU A 22 -0.08 23.68 3.70
C GLU A 22 -1.57 24.06 3.83
N TYR A 23 -2.25 24.29 2.70
CA TYR A 23 -3.68 24.50 2.68
C TYR A 23 -4.43 23.33 3.34
N ASN A 24 -4.07 22.09 3.00
CA ASN A 24 -4.68 20.87 3.52
C ASN A 24 -4.33 20.55 5.00
N LYS A 25 -3.41 21.29 5.63
CA LYS A 25 -3.20 21.20 7.09
C LYS A 25 -4.29 21.94 7.87
N ARG A 26 -4.89 22.98 7.28
CA ARG A 26 -5.83 23.90 7.95
C ARG A 26 -7.25 23.82 7.40
N GLN A 27 -7.39 23.44 6.13
CA GLN A 27 -8.67 23.34 5.45
C GLN A 27 -8.86 21.93 4.89
N LEU A 28 -10.12 21.59 4.65
CA LEU A 28 -10.48 20.34 4.00
C LEU A 28 -10.60 20.55 2.48
N SER A 29 -10.10 19.58 1.71
CA SER A 29 -10.28 19.46 0.26
C SER A 29 -11.10 18.22 -0.08
N ARG A 30 -12.15 18.40 -0.88
CA ARG A 30 -12.88 17.32 -1.54
C ARG A 30 -12.45 17.18 -2.99
N ILE A 31 -12.00 16.00 -3.39
CA ILE A 31 -11.62 15.69 -4.77
C ILE A 31 -12.68 14.77 -5.37
N TYR A 32 -13.07 14.99 -6.62
CA TYR A 32 -14.03 14.15 -7.31
C TYR A 32 -13.63 13.87 -8.77
N PRO A 33 -14.11 12.76 -9.37
CA PRO A 33 -13.79 12.39 -10.75
C PRO A 33 -14.25 13.45 -11.76
N ALA A 34 -13.52 13.60 -12.87
CA ALA A 34 -13.89 14.51 -13.95
C ALA A 34 -15.18 14.06 -14.66
N GLY A 35 -15.96 15.03 -15.14
CA GLY A 35 -17.21 14.76 -15.86
C GLY A 35 -17.05 13.95 -17.15
N GLY A 36 -15.84 13.90 -17.72
CA GLY A 36 -15.52 13.05 -18.87
C GLY A 36 -15.50 11.54 -18.56
N ARG A 37 -15.48 11.15 -17.29
CA ARG A 37 -15.55 9.75 -16.83
C ARG A 37 -17.00 9.27 -16.80
N VAL A 38 -17.65 9.30 -17.96
CA VAL A 38 -19.06 8.92 -18.14
C VAL A 38 -19.30 7.44 -17.81
N ASP A 39 -18.26 6.62 -17.92
CA ASP A 39 -18.22 5.20 -17.54
C ASP A 39 -18.06 4.96 -16.02
N SER A 40 -18.05 6.04 -15.23
CA SER A 40 -17.76 6.00 -13.79
C SER A 40 -16.35 5.49 -13.44
N SER A 41 -15.39 5.51 -14.36
CA SER A 41 -14.00 5.17 -14.05
C SER A 41 -13.44 6.01 -12.88
N ASN A 42 -12.44 5.47 -12.20
CA ASN A 42 -11.81 6.13 -11.04
C ASN A 42 -10.41 6.66 -11.39
N TYR A 43 -10.02 7.72 -10.68
CA TYR A 43 -8.65 8.25 -10.71
C TYR A 43 -7.82 7.65 -9.58
N ASN A 44 -6.48 7.75 -9.66
CA ASN A 44 -5.62 7.27 -8.59
C ASN A 44 -5.75 8.16 -7.33
N PRO A 45 -6.29 7.65 -6.21
CA PRO A 45 -6.52 8.45 -5.01
C PRO A 45 -5.21 8.82 -4.28
N GLN A 46 -4.12 8.09 -4.52
CA GLN A 46 -2.83 8.30 -3.87
C GLN A 46 -2.27 9.70 -4.14
N ASN A 47 -2.48 10.23 -5.35
CA ASN A 47 -2.01 11.57 -5.71
C ASN A 47 -2.64 12.65 -4.82
N ALA A 48 -3.93 12.51 -4.53
CA ALA A 48 -4.65 13.41 -3.64
C ALA A 48 -4.21 13.24 -2.18
N TRP A 49 -4.04 11.99 -1.70
CA TRP A 49 -3.58 11.74 -0.34
C TRP A 49 -2.14 12.22 -0.10
N ASN A 50 -1.25 12.11 -1.09
CA ASN A 50 0.11 12.65 -1.01
C ASN A 50 0.10 14.16 -0.79
N ALA A 51 -0.87 14.87 -1.37
CA ALA A 51 -1.08 16.30 -1.15
C ALA A 51 -1.85 16.63 0.14
N GLY A 52 -2.24 15.62 0.93
CA GLY A 52 -2.97 15.79 2.18
C GLY A 52 -4.47 16.03 2.05
N CYS A 53 -5.04 15.87 0.84
CA CYS A 53 -6.49 15.94 0.63
C CYS A 53 -7.21 14.84 1.41
N GLN A 54 -8.32 15.19 2.06
CA GLN A 54 -8.98 14.34 3.04
C GLN A 54 -10.19 13.60 2.44
N ILE A 55 -11.00 14.28 1.63
CA ILE A 55 -12.23 13.72 1.06
C ILE A 55 -11.98 13.39 -0.40
N VAL A 56 -11.32 12.26 -0.65
CA VAL A 56 -10.97 11.78 -1.99
C VAL A 56 -12.10 10.88 -2.50
N ALA A 57 -13.11 11.49 -3.13
CA ALA A 57 -14.30 10.79 -3.58
C ALA A 57 -14.01 9.95 -4.82
N LEU A 58 -14.47 8.71 -4.80
CA LEU A 58 -14.39 7.73 -5.88
C LEU A 58 -15.81 7.23 -6.19
N ASN A 59 -16.00 6.68 -7.38
CA ASN A 59 -17.18 5.95 -7.80
C ASN A 59 -17.14 4.54 -7.21
N TYR A 60 -17.86 4.32 -6.11
CA TYR A 60 -17.87 3.05 -5.36
C TYR A 60 -18.51 1.89 -6.13
N GLN A 61 -19.34 2.18 -7.13
CA GLN A 61 -19.95 1.19 -8.01
C GLN A 61 -18.96 0.58 -9.02
N THR A 62 -17.75 1.14 -9.15
CA THR A 62 -16.76 0.74 -10.14
C THR A 62 -15.60 0.00 -9.49
N ASP A 63 -15.64 -1.33 -9.61
CA ASP A 63 -14.57 -2.24 -9.20
C ASP A 63 -13.34 -1.97 -10.07
N SER A 64 -12.26 -1.53 -9.44
CA SER A 64 -11.06 -1.03 -10.13
C SER A 64 -9.88 -0.94 -9.19
N GLU A 65 -8.66 -0.85 -9.71
CA GLU A 65 -7.45 -0.66 -8.90
C GLU A 65 -7.56 0.51 -7.91
N PRO A 66 -8.01 1.73 -8.29
CA PRO A 66 -8.26 2.80 -7.34
C PRO A 66 -9.17 2.41 -6.16
N MET A 67 -10.21 1.62 -6.43
CA MET A 67 -11.13 1.15 -5.40
C MET A 67 -10.46 0.10 -4.49
N HIS A 68 -9.67 -0.81 -5.06
CA HIS A 68 -8.86 -1.77 -4.29
C HIS A 68 -7.95 -1.07 -3.29
N VAL A 69 -7.23 -0.03 -3.74
CA VAL A 69 -6.33 0.76 -2.89
C VAL A 69 -7.12 1.53 -1.82
N ASN A 70 -8.26 2.13 -2.19
CA ASN A 70 -9.14 2.83 -1.26
C ASN A 70 -9.64 1.91 -0.14
N GLN A 71 -10.22 0.76 -0.51
CA GLN A 71 -10.69 -0.23 0.45
C GLN A 71 -9.54 -0.75 1.32
N GLY A 72 -8.36 -1.03 0.73
CA GLY A 72 -7.17 -1.46 1.45
C GLY A 72 -6.71 -0.45 2.51
N LYS A 73 -6.70 0.83 2.16
CA LYS A 73 -6.36 1.92 3.09
C LYS A 73 -7.35 1.97 4.25
N PHE A 74 -8.65 2.04 3.97
CA PHE A 74 -9.71 2.20 4.96
C PHE A 74 -10.11 0.94 5.73
N ARG A 75 -9.46 -0.21 5.48
CA ARG A 75 -9.51 -1.36 6.39
C ARG A 75 -8.79 -1.11 7.70
N THR A 76 -7.82 -0.20 7.70
CA THR A 76 -7.09 0.19 8.91
C THR A 76 -7.97 0.98 9.87
N ASN A 77 -7.48 1.19 11.10
CA ASN A 77 -8.20 1.91 12.14
C ASN A 77 -9.63 1.37 12.39
N GLY A 78 -9.77 0.04 12.45
CA GLY A 78 -11.05 -0.60 12.76
C GLY A 78 -12.17 -0.33 11.75
N ARG A 79 -11.83 0.03 10.49
CA ARG A 79 -12.80 0.38 9.44
C ARG A 79 -13.68 1.60 9.78
N ALA A 80 -13.19 2.50 10.63
CA ALA A 80 -13.96 3.67 11.05
C ALA A 80 -14.20 4.71 9.94
N GLY A 81 -13.57 4.57 8.77
CA GLY A 81 -13.65 5.54 7.66
C GLY A 81 -12.74 6.77 7.85
N TYR A 82 -11.98 6.85 8.95
CA TYR A 82 -11.02 7.92 9.22
C TYR A 82 -9.65 7.34 9.55
N ILE A 83 -8.59 7.96 8.98
CA ILE A 83 -7.20 7.59 9.21
C ILE A 83 -6.42 8.87 9.46
N LEU A 84 -5.63 8.89 10.54
CA LEU A 84 -4.79 10.04 10.85
C LEU A 84 -3.70 10.19 9.77
N LYS A 85 -3.55 11.41 9.24
CA LYS A 85 -2.48 11.72 8.28
C LYS A 85 -1.09 11.56 8.92
N PRO A 86 -0.04 11.21 8.16
CA PRO A 86 1.35 11.29 8.61
C PRO A 86 1.71 12.67 9.17
N ALA A 87 2.67 12.73 10.09
CA ALA A 87 3.05 13.97 10.77
C ALA A 87 3.46 15.09 9.80
N ILE A 88 4.16 14.73 8.72
CA ILE A 88 4.59 15.66 7.66
C ILE A 88 3.42 16.40 6.98
N LEU A 89 2.22 15.80 6.96
CA LEU A 89 1.00 16.38 6.38
C LEU A 89 0.13 17.10 7.43
N ARG A 90 0.66 17.31 8.65
CA ARG A 90 -0.02 17.95 9.78
C ARG A 90 0.81 19.02 10.47
N ASP A 91 2.13 18.83 10.56
CA ASP A 91 3.02 19.72 11.29
C ASP A 91 3.20 21.07 10.56
N PRO A 92 2.78 22.22 11.15
CA PRO A 92 2.89 23.53 10.52
C PRO A 92 4.34 24.03 10.37
N SER A 93 5.32 23.41 11.04
CA SER A 93 6.73 23.78 10.94
C SER A 93 7.46 23.15 9.75
N VAL A 94 6.88 22.12 9.13
CA VAL A 94 7.51 21.35 8.04
C VAL A 94 6.85 21.68 6.70
N LYS A 95 7.60 22.29 5.76
CA LYS A 95 7.14 22.48 4.39
C LYS A 95 7.46 21.23 3.54
N PHE A 96 6.44 20.59 2.99
CA PHE A 96 6.58 19.35 2.21
C PHE A 96 5.97 19.50 0.82
N ASN A 97 6.71 19.08 -0.22
CA ASN A 97 6.22 18.97 -1.58
C ASN A 97 6.06 17.48 -1.95
N PRO A 98 4.86 17.00 -2.33
CA PRO A 98 4.60 15.61 -2.67
C PRO A 98 5.36 15.10 -3.90
N LEU A 99 5.87 16.00 -4.76
CA LEU A 99 6.67 15.64 -5.94
C LEU A 99 8.18 15.68 -5.67
N SER A 100 8.59 16.03 -4.45
CA SER A 100 10.01 16.04 -4.10
C SER A 100 10.58 14.62 -4.19
N LYS A 101 11.70 14.49 -4.90
CA LYS A 101 12.48 13.24 -5.00
C LYS A 101 13.66 13.21 -4.01
N THR A 102 13.84 14.27 -3.24
CA THR A 102 14.93 14.36 -2.26
C THR A 102 14.52 13.73 -0.94
N GLU A 103 15.52 13.40 -0.11
CA GLU A 103 15.27 13.01 1.27
C GLU A 103 14.58 14.15 2.02
N ILE A 104 13.66 13.81 2.91
CA ILE A 104 13.04 14.77 3.81
C ILE A 104 13.69 14.61 5.18
N PRO A 105 14.25 15.69 5.75
CA PRO A 105 14.82 15.64 7.09
C PRO A 105 13.82 15.06 8.10
N GLY A 106 14.27 14.06 8.87
CA GLY A 106 13.46 13.41 9.89
C GLY A 106 12.54 12.28 9.40
N VAL A 107 12.48 11.97 8.10
CA VAL A 107 11.78 10.79 7.60
C VAL A 107 12.77 9.67 7.31
N GLU A 108 12.63 8.56 8.03
CA GLU A 108 13.46 7.38 7.83
C GLU A 108 13.08 6.66 6.53
N LYS A 109 14.11 6.33 5.73
CA LYS A 109 13.95 5.48 4.56
C LYS A 109 13.89 4.03 4.96
N VAL A 110 13.05 3.28 4.26
CA VAL A 110 12.90 1.85 4.46
C VAL A 110 13.22 1.13 3.16
N ALA A 111 14.13 0.16 3.21
CA ALA A 111 14.27 -0.84 2.17
C ALA A 111 13.35 -2.02 2.49
N ILE A 112 12.50 -2.38 1.53
CA ILE A 112 11.65 -3.57 1.58
C ILE A 112 12.15 -4.60 0.58
N SER A 113 12.10 -5.87 0.97
CA SER A 113 12.32 -7.04 0.11
C SER A 113 11.14 -7.96 0.30
N ILE A 114 10.38 -8.21 -0.77
CA ILE A 114 9.21 -9.09 -0.77
C ILE A 114 9.50 -10.22 -1.72
N LYS A 115 9.66 -11.43 -1.17
CA LYS A 115 9.78 -12.65 -1.95
C LYS A 115 8.40 -13.29 -2.09
N VAL A 116 7.86 -13.34 -3.30
CA VAL A 116 6.62 -14.03 -3.63
C VAL A 116 6.98 -15.47 -3.97
N MET A 117 6.69 -16.39 -3.05
CA MET A 117 7.15 -17.77 -3.15
C MET A 117 6.18 -18.63 -3.95
N SER A 118 4.91 -18.65 -3.55
CA SER A 118 3.91 -19.53 -4.15
C SER A 118 2.49 -19.04 -3.94
N GLY A 119 1.55 -19.61 -4.70
CA GLY A 119 0.11 -19.40 -4.58
C GLY A 119 -0.56 -20.66 -4.05
N GLN A 120 -1.78 -20.51 -3.54
CA GLN A 120 -2.59 -21.61 -3.04
C GLN A 120 -4.04 -21.39 -3.49
N GLN A 121 -4.62 -22.40 -4.15
CA GLN A 121 -6.04 -22.46 -4.52
C GLN A 121 -6.53 -21.19 -5.20
N LEU A 122 -5.80 -20.72 -6.22
CA LEU A 122 -6.24 -19.57 -7.02
C LEU A 122 -7.52 -19.94 -7.77
N PRO A 123 -8.59 -19.14 -7.69
CA PRO A 123 -9.82 -19.41 -8.40
C PRO A 123 -9.65 -19.05 -9.87
N LYS A 124 -10.43 -19.71 -10.73
CA LYS A 124 -10.50 -19.33 -12.14
C LYS A 124 -11.02 -17.89 -12.28
N PRO A 125 -10.53 -17.12 -13.27
CA PRO A 125 -11.14 -15.85 -13.62
C PRO A 125 -12.64 -15.98 -13.89
N ALA A 126 -13.40 -14.95 -13.52
CA ALA A 126 -14.85 -14.95 -13.67
C ALA A 126 -15.23 -14.93 -15.17
N GLY A 127 -15.76 -16.05 -15.68
CA GLY A 127 -16.17 -16.19 -17.08
C GLY A 127 -15.23 -17.05 -17.95
N GLY A 128 -14.11 -17.54 -17.39
CA GLY A 128 -13.20 -18.45 -18.08
C GLY A 128 -13.89 -19.78 -18.44
N THR A 129 -14.08 -20.03 -19.73
CA THR A 129 -14.71 -21.26 -20.28
C THR A 129 -13.71 -22.19 -20.99
N LYS A 130 -12.45 -21.79 -21.10
CA LYS A 130 -11.38 -22.56 -21.74
C LYS A 130 -10.26 -22.87 -20.74
N GLY A 131 -9.69 -24.07 -20.82
CA GLY A 131 -8.64 -24.55 -19.93
C GLY A 131 -9.19 -25.09 -18.60
N GLU A 132 -8.83 -26.32 -18.24
CA GLU A 132 -9.14 -26.83 -16.90
C GLU A 132 -8.29 -26.14 -15.83
N VAL A 133 -7.20 -25.49 -16.21
CA VAL A 133 -6.17 -24.94 -15.33
C VAL A 133 -5.88 -23.47 -15.64
N ILE A 134 -5.42 -22.73 -14.62
CA ILE A 134 -5.03 -21.31 -14.66
C ILE A 134 -3.54 -21.23 -14.98
N ASP A 135 -3.14 -20.23 -15.76
CA ASP A 135 -1.77 -19.88 -16.14
C ASP A 135 -1.31 -18.60 -15.42
N PRO A 136 -1.02 -18.62 -14.11
CA PRO A 136 -0.38 -17.45 -13.49
C PRO A 136 0.91 -17.11 -14.24
N TYR A 137 1.19 -15.81 -14.41
CA TYR A 137 2.28 -15.16 -15.21
C TYR A 137 3.68 -15.82 -15.26
N VAL A 138 3.97 -16.81 -14.41
CA VAL A 138 5.27 -17.51 -14.35
C VAL A 138 5.13 -19.03 -14.35
N VAL A 139 3.93 -19.59 -14.10
CA VAL A 139 3.70 -21.04 -14.04
C VAL A 139 2.48 -21.41 -14.86
N LYS A 140 2.71 -21.93 -16.07
CA LYS A 140 1.64 -22.48 -16.92
C LYS A 140 0.94 -23.65 -16.25
N ASP A 141 -0.36 -23.70 -16.44
CA ASP A 141 -1.30 -24.73 -16.02
C ASP A 141 -1.14 -25.11 -14.55
N ASN A 142 -1.05 -24.10 -13.66
CA ASN A 142 -1.04 -24.35 -12.22
C ASN A 142 -1.74 -23.25 -11.39
N GLY A 143 -3.06 -23.37 -11.23
CA GLY A 143 -3.83 -22.56 -10.27
C GLY A 143 -3.83 -23.08 -8.84
N PHE A 144 -3.50 -24.36 -8.62
CA PHE A 144 -3.66 -24.99 -7.30
C PHE A 144 -2.52 -24.64 -6.33
N ASN A 145 -1.27 -24.69 -6.81
CA ASN A 145 -0.08 -24.43 -6.02
C ASN A 145 1.10 -23.86 -6.85
N PRO A 146 0.89 -22.77 -7.63
CA PRO A 146 1.97 -22.20 -8.43
C PRO A 146 3.15 -21.77 -7.55
N VAL A 147 4.36 -21.91 -8.06
CA VAL A 147 5.60 -21.48 -7.39
C VAL A 147 6.31 -20.47 -8.28
N TRP A 148 6.40 -19.23 -7.81
CA TRP A 148 7.07 -18.13 -8.50
C TRP A 148 8.53 -17.97 -8.04
N ASP A 149 8.75 -18.05 -6.73
CA ASP A 149 10.05 -17.80 -6.07
C ASP A 149 10.74 -16.47 -6.44
N GLU A 150 9.97 -15.44 -6.80
CA GLU A 150 10.48 -14.14 -7.24
C GLU A 150 10.67 -13.14 -6.10
N THR A 151 11.69 -12.28 -6.18
CA THR A 151 12.00 -11.29 -5.14
C THR A 151 11.97 -9.87 -5.68
N PHE A 152 11.17 -9.03 -5.05
CA PHE A 152 11.03 -7.60 -5.35
C PHE A 152 11.68 -6.77 -4.26
N LYS A 153 12.58 -5.85 -4.65
CA LYS A 153 13.26 -4.94 -3.71
C LYS A 153 12.96 -3.49 -4.05
N LYS A 154 12.62 -2.68 -3.04
CA LYS A 154 12.37 -1.25 -3.22
C LYS A 154 12.77 -0.44 -1.99
N VAL A 155 13.33 0.75 -2.22
CA VAL A 155 13.53 1.75 -1.16
C VAL A 155 12.35 2.73 -1.16
N LEU A 156 11.70 2.84 -0.01
CA LEU A 156 10.59 3.74 0.27
C LEU A 156 11.13 5.01 0.92
N LEU A 157 10.95 6.15 0.24
CA LEU A 157 11.34 7.47 0.76
C LEU A 157 10.33 8.02 1.78
N MET A 158 9.05 7.66 1.62
CA MET A 158 7.94 8.11 2.46
C MET A 158 7.07 6.92 2.88
N PRO A 159 7.55 6.02 3.76
CA PRO A 159 6.86 4.78 4.05
C PRO A 159 5.41 4.98 4.57
N GLU A 160 5.15 6.01 5.37
CA GLU A 160 3.81 6.30 5.90
C GLU A 160 2.77 6.69 4.84
N LEU A 161 3.20 7.08 3.63
CA LEU A 161 2.31 7.38 2.51
C LEU A 161 2.14 6.21 1.53
N VAL A 162 2.96 5.15 1.66
CA VAL A 162 2.99 4.07 0.68
C VAL A 162 1.84 3.09 0.88
N MET A 163 1.19 2.76 -0.23
CA MET A 163 0.28 1.62 -0.36
C MET A 163 1.00 0.50 -1.09
N ILE A 164 0.77 -0.74 -0.64
CA ILE A 164 1.25 -1.96 -1.29
C ILE A 164 0.03 -2.71 -1.80
N ARG A 165 0.06 -3.12 -3.06
CA ARG A 165 -0.98 -3.93 -3.69
C ARG A 165 -0.34 -5.20 -4.24
N PHE A 166 -0.86 -6.33 -3.78
CA PHE A 166 -0.63 -7.63 -4.38
C PHE A 166 -1.77 -7.86 -5.37
N ALA A 167 -1.45 -8.25 -6.60
CA ALA A 167 -2.43 -8.53 -7.63
C ALA A 167 -1.96 -9.74 -8.43
N ILE A 168 -2.88 -10.67 -8.66
CA ILE A 168 -2.64 -11.90 -9.39
C ILE A 168 -3.53 -11.88 -10.63
N PHE A 169 -2.91 -12.23 -11.75
CA PHE A 169 -3.53 -12.29 -13.06
C PHE A 169 -3.24 -13.67 -13.68
N ASP A 170 -4.20 -14.14 -14.48
CA ASP A 170 -4.06 -15.25 -15.40
C ASP A 170 -3.47 -14.69 -16.70
N GLU A 171 -2.33 -15.22 -17.14
CA GLU A 171 -1.65 -14.74 -18.33
C GLU A 171 -2.25 -15.40 -19.57
N ASP A 172 -2.89 -14.60 -20.42
CA ASP A 172 -3.50 -15.08 -21.64
C ASP A 172 -2.72 -14.59 -22.87
N VAL A 173 -2.17 -15.53 -23.65
CA VAL A 173 -1.37 -15.19 -24.84
C VAL A 173 -2.23 -14.51 -25.90
N GLY A 174 -1.96 -13.22 -26.15
CA GLY A 174 -2.55 -12.45 -27.25
C GLY A 174 -3.87 -11.73 -26.93
N ILE A 175 -4.31 -11.75 -25.68
CA ILE A 175 -5.45 -10.97 -25.16
C ILE A 175 -5.04 -10.24 -23.86
N VAL A 176 -6.00 -9.64 -23.15
CA VAL A 176 -5.77 -8.94 -21.88
C VAL A 176 -5.77 -9.97 -20.76
N ASP A 177 -4.73 -9.97 -19.93
CA ASP A 177 -4.63 -10.83 -18.75
C ASP A 177 -5.85 -10.74 -17.83
N ASP A 178 -6.34 -11.89 -17.43
CA ASP A 178 -7.56 -12.03 -16.66
C ASP A 178 -7.28 -11.81 -15.17
N PHE A 179 -8.03 -10.91 -14.53
CA PHE A 179 -7.83 -10.61 -13.11
C PHE A 179 -8.35 -11.75 -12.21
N ILE A 180 -7.48 -12.31 -11.37
CA ILE A 180 -7.83 -13.37 -10.42
C ILE A 180 -8.18 -12.81 -9.05
N GLY A 181 -7.30 -11.98 -8.49
CA GLY A 181 -7.47 -11.50 -7.12
C GLY A 181 -6.41 -10.52 -6.67
N GLN A 182 -6.70 -9.81 -5.59
CA GLN A 182 -5.83 -8.77 -5.05
C GLN A 182 -5.90 -8.65 -3.53
N PHE A 183 -4.88 -8.02 -2.97
CA PHE A 183 -4.93 -7.51 -1.61
C PHE A 183 -4.11 -6.22 -1.51
N SER A 184 -4.73 -5.16 -1.00
CA SER A 184 -4.08 -3.85 -0.83
C SER A 184 -4.03 -3.46 0.64
N LEU A 185 -2.92 -2.86 1.09
CA LEU A 185 -2.73 -2.36 2.44
C LEU A 185 -1.71 -1.21 2.50
N PRO A 186 -1.78 -0.31 3.51
CA PRO A 186 -0.69 0.61 3.80
C PRO A 186 0.58 -0.13 4.21
N TYR A 187 1.76 0.39 3.86
CA TYR A 187 3.04 -0.16 4.31
C TYR A 187 3.09 -0.31 5.85
N THR A 188 2.52 0.64 6.60
CA THR A 188 2.49 0.62 8.07
C THR A 188 1.73 -0.57 8.66
N SER A 189 0.94 -1.29 7.84
CA SER A 189 0.22 -2.51 8.23
C SER A 189 0.92 -3.79 7.77
N LEU A 190 2.04 -3.68 7.03
CA LEU A 190 2.81 -4.83 6.56
C LEU A 190 3.60 -5.45 7.72
N ARG A 191 3.57 -6.78 7.83
CA ARG A 191 4.28 -7.53 8.87
C ARG A 191 5.42 -8.35 8.26
N PRO A 192 6.66 -8.25 8.78
CA PRO A 192 7.79 -9.02 8.25
C PRO A 192 7.66 -10.51 8.53
N GLY A 193 8.56 -11.29 7.90
CA GLY A 193 8.65 -12.75 7.97
C GLY A 193 7.77 -13.46 6.93
N TYR A 194 7.57 -14.76 7.14
CA TYR A 194 6.70 -15.59 6.31
C TYR A 194 5.23 -15.30 6.59
N ARG A 195 4.45 -15.03 5.54
CA ARG A 195 3.04 -14.66 5.62
C ARG A 195 2.25 -15.27 4.48
N HIS A 196 1.03 -15.70 4.79
CA HIS A 196 -0.01 -15.83 3.77
C HIS A 196 -0.74 -14.49 3.61
N ILE A 197 -0.96 -14.09 2.37
CA ILE A 197 -1.82 -12.97 2.00
C ILE A 197 -3.07 -13.56 1.37
N HIS A 198 -4.18 -13.44 2.07
CA HIS A 198 -5.48 -13.90 1.58
C HIS A 198 -6.01 -12.94 0.52
N LEU A 199 -6.25 -13.49 -0.67
CA LEU A 199 -6.68 -12.71 -1.83
C LEU A 199 -8.17 -12.40 -1.74
N LEU A 200 -8.53 -11.29 -2.36
CA LEU A 200 -9.90 -10.83 -2.52
C LEU A 200 -10.22 -10.67 -3.99
N GLY A 201 -11.49 -10.83 -4.32
CA GLY A 201 -12.00 -10.58 -5.67
C GLY A 201 -12.03 -9.09 -6.01
N ASN A 202 -12.59 -8.80 -7.17
CA ASN A 202 -12.61 -7.44 -7.73
C ASN A 202 -13.52 -6.50 -6.90
N LYS A 203 -14.55 -7.04 -6.23
CA LYS A 203 -15.46 -6.27 -5.37
C LYS A 203 -14.94 -6.14 -3.93
N GLY A 204 -13.83 -6.83 -3.61
CA GLY A 204 -13.27 -6.92 -2.26
C GLY A 204 -13.86 -8.05 -1.40
N GLU A 205 -14.63 -8.95 -2.01
CA GLU A 205 -15.11 -10.20 -1.44
C GLU A 205 -13.97 -11.19 -1.18
N SER A 206 -14.13 -12.05 -0.19
CA SER A 206 -13.14 -13.10 0.08
C SER A 206 -13.18 -14.19 -0.99
N LEU A 207 -12.00 -14.59 -1.49
CA LEU A 207 -11.84 -15.73 -2.40
C LEU A 207 -11.62 -17.06 -1.64
N GLY A 208 -12.11 -17.15 -0.40
CA GLY A 208 -11.98 -18.35 0.43
C GLY A 208 -10.51 -18.67 0.78
N TYR A 209 -10.03 -19.81 0.29
CA TYR A 209 -8.68 -20.32 0.57
C TYR A 209 -7.59 -19.72 -0.33
N ALA A 210 -7.96 -18.92 -1.33
CA ALA A 210 -7.02 -18.31 -2.26
C ALA A 210 -6.02 -17.41 -1.52
N SER A 211 -4.74 -17.74 -1.61
CA SER A 211 -3.68 -16.95 -0.98
C SER A 211 -2.37 -17.02 -1.74
N ILE A 212 -1.49 -16.06 -1.43
CA ILE A 212 -0.07 -16.14 -1.80
C ILE A 212 0.78 -16.24 -0.55
N PHE A 213 1.82 -17.05 -0.62
CA PHE A 213 2.83 -17.21 0.41
C PHE A 213 4.03 -16.35 0.08
N VAL A 214 4.38 -15.46 1.02
CA VAL A 214 5.45 -14.47 0.83
C VAL A 214 6.40 -14.47 2.01
N HIS A 215 7.65 -14.07 1.76
CA HIS A 215 8.60 -13.67 2.79
C HIS A 215 8.88 -12.18 2.68
N ILE A 216 8.70 -11.44 3.78
CA ILE A 216 8.83 -9.99 3.82
C ILE A 216 9.99 -9.61 4.72
N GLU A 217 10.98 -8.90 4.18
CA GLU A 217 12.07 -8.29 4.94
C GLU A 217 11.96 -6.77 4.87
N ILE A 218 12.24 -6.14 5.99
CA ILE A 218 12.20 -4.69 6.15
C ILE A 218 13.50 -4.30 6.83
N SER A 219 14.31 -3.50 6.15
CA SER A 219 15.53 -2.92 6.71
C SER A 219 15.42 -1.40 6.67
N SER A 220 15.57 -0.77 7.83
CA SER A 220 15.59 0.68 7.91
C SER A 220 17.03 1.18 7.76
N SER A 221 17.22 2.20 6.93
CA SER A 221 18.55 2.79 6.73
C SER A 221 18.84 3.76 7.86
N SER A 222 19.11 3.25 9.06
CA SER A 222 19.62 4.11 10.13
C SER A 222 21.06 4.55 9.80
N LYS A 223 21.28 5.84 9.58
CA LYS A 223 22.59 6.45 9.77
C LYS A 223 22.65 7.02 11.18
N ASN A 224 22.94 6.15 12.16
CA ASN A 224 23.89 6.39 13.25
C ASN A 224 23.98 5.17 14.20
N PRO A 225 25.09 4.42 14.21
CA PRO A 225 25.49 3.67 15.39
C PRO A 225 26.23 4.61 16.35
N GLN A 226 25.53 5.59 16.92
CA GLN A 226 26.01 6.30 18.12
C GLN A 226 24.83 6.62 19.04
N ALA A 227 24.99 6.18 20.29
CA ALA A 227 24.10 6.36 21.44
C ALA A 227 22.78 5.58 21.41
N THR A 228 22.82 4.31 21.82
CA THR A 228 21.94 3.76 22.88
C THR A 228 22.32 2.30 23.18
N ASP A 229 23.55 2.09 23.65
CA ASP A 229 23.94 0.80 24.24
C ASP A 229 24.57 0.97 25.63
N LEU A 230 24.05 1.91 26.43
CA LEU A 230 24.60 2.18 27.75
C LEU A 230 23.62 2.26 28.92
N HIS A 231 22.30 2.13 28.75
CA HIS A 231 21.37 2.36 29.87
C HIS A 231 20.35 1.26 30.19
N ILE A 232 20.34 0.11 29.50
CA ILE A 232 19.31 -0.93 29.75
C ILE A 232 19.87 -2.23 30.37
N TRP A 233 21.19 -2.43 30.49
CA TRP A 233 21.76 -3.64 31.10
C TRP A 233 22.35 -3.50 32.52
N ARG A 234 22.07 -2.41 33.25
CA ARG A 234 22.57 -2.24 34.64
C ARG A 234 21.62 -2.66 35.76
N ARG A 235 20.65 -3.54 35.48
CA ARG A 235 19.78 -4.11 36.54
C ARG A 235 19.44 -5.59 36.35
N LEU A 236 20.43 -6.41 35.98
CA LEU A 236 20.43 -7.78 36.47
C LEU A 236 21.09 -7.84 37.85
N ARG A 237 20.19 -8.14 38.79
CA ARG A 237 20.35 -8.36 40.21
C ARG A 237 21.70 -9.00 40.58
N ARG A 238 22.38 -8.34 41.51
CA ARG A 238 23.35 -8.96 42.44
C ARG A 238 22.71 -10.22 43.05
N GLY A 239 23.07 -11.38 42.51
CA GLY A 239 23.00 -12.64 43.24
C GLY A 239 24.28 -12.76 44.05
N SER A 240 24.26 -12.30 45.29
CA SER A 240 25.35 -12.49 46.25
C SER A 240 24.84 -13.29 47.44
N ARG A 241 25.17 -14.59 47.45
CA ARG A 241 25.57 -15.45 48.60
C ARG A 241 25.82 -16.85 48.04
N PRO A 242 26.91 -17.54 48.43
CA PRO A 242 27.13 -18.09 49.79
C PRO A 242 28.63 -17.99 50.23
N PRO A 243 29.16 -18.63 51.31
CA PRO A 243 28.58 -19.60 52.26
C PRO A 243 28.76 -19.24 53.76
N ARG A 244 28.41 -20.19 54.64
CA ARG A 244 28.60 -20.17 56.10
C ARG A 244 30.07 -20.08 56.48
#